data_AF-A0A4T2BY66-F1
#
_entry.id   AF-A0A4T2BY66-F1
#
_cell.length_a   1.000
_cell.length_b   1.000
_cell.length_c   1.000
_cell.angle_alpha   90.00
_cell.angle_beta   90.00
_cell.angle_gamma   90.00
#
_symmetry.space_group_name_H-M   'P 1'
#
loop_
_entity.id
_entity.type
_entity.pdbx_description
1 polymer ?
#
loop_
_entity_poly.entity_id
_entity_poly.type
_entity_poly.pdbx_seq_one_letter_code
_entity_poly.pdbx_strand_id
1 'polypeptide(L)'
;MIAMTGTLRTADAVHAIPELGQTLRRNYEHILLHTGQMLVVFPTVGTVLVTEQTQKMRFDLVADSRIVITTRISALETDLAKRAPGQTLRLEWCHSGAVPVPFR
;
A
#
# COMPACT_ATOMS: atom_id res chain seq x y z
N MET A 1 -19.15 -1.62 -2.44
CA MET A 1 -17.78 -1.23 -2.03
C MET A 1 -16.97 -2.49 -1.78
N ILE A 2 -15.81 -2.62 -2.43
CA ILE A 2 -14.88 -3.75 -2.38
C ILE A 2 -13.60 -3.27 -1.71
N ALA A 3 -13.10 -4.05 -0.75
CA ALA A 3 -11.84 -3.78 -0.08
C ALA A 3 -10.83 -4.88 -0.42
N MET A 4 -9.63 -4.47 -0.82
CA MET A 4 -8.50 -5.35 -1.12
C MET A 4 -7.33 -5.00 -0.23
N THR A 5 -6.66 -6.02 0.28
CA THR A 5 -5.49 -5.87 1.14
C THR A 5 -4.30 -6.53 0.45
N GLY A 6 -3.26 -5.76 0.18
CA GLY A 6 -1.98 -6.20 -0.35
C GLY A 6 -0.95 -6.27 0.77
N THR A 7 -0.27 -7.40 0.91
CA THR A 7 0.85 -7.53 1.85
C THR A 7 2.15 -7.61 1.07
N LEU A 8 3.05 -6.67 1.30
CA LEU A 8 4.39 -6.68 0.75
C LEU A 8 5.26 -7.62 1.57
N ARG A 9 5.85 -8.61 0.90
CA ARG A 9 6.88 -9.50 1.43
C ARG A 9 8.16 -9.32 0.63
N THR A 10 9.28 -9.19 1.32
CA THR A 10 10.62 -9.13 0.73
C THR A 10 11.61 -9.85 1.65
N ALA A 11 12.66 -10.44 1.08
CA ALA A 11 13.68 -11.16 1.83
C ALA A 11 14.47 -10.23 2.76
N ASP A 12 14.60 -8.95 2.39
CA ASP A 12 15.30 -7.92 3.17
C ASP A 12 14.31 -6.96 3.86
N ALA A 13 13.27 -7.51 4.49
CA ALA A 13 12.18 -6.69 5.04
C ALA A 13 12.64 -5.73 6.14
N VAL A 14 13.71 -6.06 6.86
CA VAL A 14 14.23 -5.24 7.97
C VAL A 14 14.73 -3.87 7.47
N HIS A 15 15.36 -3.82 6.30
CA HIS A 15 15.86 -2.57 5.72
C HIS A 15 14.88 -1.97 4.71
N ALA A 16 14.30 -2.80 3.83
CA ALA A 16 13.46 -2.33 2.75
C ALA A 16 12.14 -1.71 3.22
N ILE A 17 11.52 -2.22 4.30
CA ILE A 17 10.23 -1.70 4.78
C ILE A 17 10.37 -0.28 5.34
N PRO A 18 11.31 0.02 6.26
CA PRO A 18 11.54 1.40 6.70
C PRO A 18 11.93 2.35 5.57
N GLU A 19 12.78 1.92 4.64
CA GLU A 19 13.19 2.72 3.48
C GLU A 19 12.01 3.06 2.57
N LEU A 20 11.15 2.07 2.28
CA LEU A 20 9.95 2.29 1.48
C LEU A 20 8.99 3.22 2.22
N GLY A 21 8.76 3.03 3.52
CA GLY A 21 7.92 3.92 4.33
C GLY A 21 8.40 5.37 4.29
N GLN A 22 9.71 5.60 4.44
CA GLN A 22 10.30 6.94 4.28
C GLN A 22 10.15 7.48 2.86
N THR A 23 10.34 6.63 1.85
CA THR A 23 10.19 7.02 0.44
C THR A 23 8.76 7.45 0.15
N LEU A 24 7.75 6.72 0.64
CA LEU A 24 6.36 7.10 0.47
C LEU A 24 6.07 8.46 1.10
N ARG A 25 6.48 8.68 2.36
CA ARG A 25 6.27 9.95 3.06
C ARG A 25 6.97 11.15 2.40
N ARG A 26 8.13 10.92 1.78
CA ARG A 26 8.90 11.98 1.09
C ARG A 26 8.28 12.38 -0.26
N ASN A 27 7.61 11.44 -0.92
CA ASN A 27 7.20 11.60 -2.32
C ASN A 27 5.69 11.76 -2.50
N TYR A 28 4.91 11.54 -1.46
CA TYR A 28 3.46 11.59 -1.51
C TYR A 28 2.88 12.44 -0.41
N GLU A 29 1.76 13.08 -0.73
CA GLU A 29 0.85 13.59 0.27
C GLU A 29 0.39 12.43 1.15
N HIS A 30 0.51 12.62 2.45
CA HIS A 30 0.17 11.60 3.42
C HIS A 30 -0.37 12.22 4.71
N ILE A 31 -1.20 11.43 5.39
CA ILE A 31 -1.72 11.74 6.73
C ILE A 31 -1.29 10.60 7.63
N LEU A 32 -0.48 10.92 8.64
CA LEU A 32 -0.09 9.95 9.67
C LEU A 32 -1.30 9.67 10.57
N LEU A 33 -1.54 8.38 10.81
CA LEU A 33 -2.54 7.88 11.75
C LEU A 33 -1.82 7.28 12.98
N HIS A 34 -2.55 6.56 13.84
CA HIS A 34 -1.96 5.85 14.96
C HIS A 34 -1.25 4.55 14.54
N THR A 35 -0.30 4.08 15.35
CA THR A 35 0.27 2.71 15.28
C THR A 35 0.93 2.32 13.95
N GLY A 36 1.71 3.24 13.34
CA GLY A 36 2.42 2.95 12.09
C GLY A 36 1.53 2.91 10.85
N GLN A 37 0.32 3.46 10.95
CA GLN A 37 -0.59 3.61 9.83
C GLN A 37 -0.49 5.02 9.22
N MET A 38 -0.69 5.11 7.92
CA MET A 38 -0.81 6.38 7.22
C MET A 38 -1.73 6.24 6.00
N LEU A 39 -2.50 7.27 5.71
CA LEU A 39 -3.14 7.42 4.40
C LEU A 39 -2.12 8.06 3.46
N VAL A 40 -1.94 7.47 2.28
CA VAL A 40 -1.03 7.96 1.24
C VAL A 40 -1.84 8.19 -0.03
N VAL A 41 -1.72 9.38 -0.62
CA VAL A 41 -2.40 9.73 -1.86
C VAL A 41 -1.45 9.53 -3.03
N PHE A 42 -1.71 8.50 -3.82
CA PHE A 42 -0.96 8.20 -5.03
C PHE A 42 -1.68 8.82 -6.24
N PRO A 43 -1.00 9.55 -7.15
CA PRO A 43 -1.66 10.26 -8.25
C PRO A 43 -2.52 9.38 -9.17
N THR A 44 -2.08 8.16 -9.48
CA THR A 44 -2.77 7.24 -10.41
C THR A 44 -3.59 6.16 -9.70
N VAL A 45 -3.50 6.08 -8.38
CA VAL A 45 -4.19 5.06 -7.56
C VAL A 45 -5.24 5.70 -6.66
N GLY A 46 -5.11 6.97 -6.28
CA GLY A 46 -5.89 7.60 -5.22
C GLY A 46 -5.40 7.20 -3.82
N THR A 47 -6.26 7.38 -2.82
CA THR A 47 -5.90 7.15 -1.42
C THR A 47 -5.75 5.66 -1.10
N VAL A 48 -4.64 5.34 -0.44
CA VAL A 48 -4.28 3.99 0.02
C VAL A 48 -3.95 4.06 1.51
N LEU A 49 -4.50 3.15 2.30
CA LEU A 49 -4.08 3.00 3.70
C LEU A 49 -2.85 2.11 3.72
N VAL A 50 -1.75 2.66 4.22
CA VAL A 50 -0.49 1.95 4.40
C VAL A 50 -0.34 1.66 5.89
N THR A 51 -0.10 0.39 6.24
CA THR A 51 0.25 -0.02 7.61
C THR A 51 1.65 -0.59 7.59
N GLU A 52 2.57 0.09 8.27
CA GLU A 52 3.96 -0.33 8.43
C GLU A 52 4.13 -1.15 9.71
N GLN A 53 4.81 -2.28 9.59
CA GLN A 53 5.24 -3.13 10.70
C GLN A 53 6.67 -3.60 10.46
N THR A 54 7.34 -4.06 11.51
CA THR A 54 8.79 -4.34 11.53
C THR A 54 9.32 -5.19 10.37
N GLN A 55 8.50 -6.05 9.75
CA GLN A 55 8.89 -6.91 8.63
C GLN A 55 7.82 -7.02 7.54
N LYS A 56 6.78 -6.18 7.60
CA LYS A 56 5.70 -6.23 6.60
C LYS A 56 5.10 -4.86 6.41
N MET A 57 4.70 -4.59 5.18
CA MET A 57 3.91 -3.41 4.84
C MET A 57 2.61 -3.87 4.21
N ARG A 58 1.50 -3.35 4.72
CA ARG A 58 0.16 -3.63 4.22
C ARG A 58 -0.37 -2.42 3.48
N PHE A 59 -1.02 -2.66 2.35
CA PHE A 59 -1.68 -1.66 1.53
C PHE A 59 -3.16 -2.03 1.43
N ASP A 60 -4.05 -1.18 1.91
CA ASP A 60 -5.49 -1.37 1.74
C ASP A 60 -6.05 -0.38 0.72
N LEU A 61 -6.80 -0.93 -0.22
CA LEU A 61 -7.51 -0.22 -1.27
C LEU A 61 -9.00 -0.48 -1.15
N VAL A 62 -9.81 0.54 -1.39
CA VAL A 62 -11.27 0.46 -1.35
C VAL A 62 -11.85 1.12 -2.60
N ALA A 63 -12.70 0.43 -3.34
CA ALA A 63 -13.34 0.97 -4.54
C ALA A 63 -14.76 0.42 -4.73
N ASP A 64 -15.55 1.05 -5.58
CA ASP A 64 -16.96 0.69 -5.76
C ASP A 64 -17.18 -0.53 -6.66
N SER A 65 -16.20 -0.89 -7.49
CA SER A 65 -16.30 -2.00 -8.42
C SER A 65 -15.01 -2.82 -8.55
N ARG A 66 -15.15 -4.06 -9.02
CA ARG A 66 -14.03 -4.98 -9.19
C ARG A 66 -13.07 -4.55 -10.31
N ILE A 67 -13.59 -3.87 -11.32
CA ILE A 67 -12.78 -3.34 -12.42
C ILE A 67 -11.87 -2.24 -11.86
N VAL A 68 -12.44 -1.27 -11.15
CA VAL A 68 -11.69 -0.14 -10.57
C VAL A 68 -10.63 -0.62 -9.57
N ILE A 69 -10.97 -1.54 -8.66
CA ILE A 69 -9.99 -2.02 -7.67
C ILE A 69 -8.81 -2.76 -8.34
N THR A 70 -9.07 -3.52 -9.40
CA THR A 70 -8.03 -4.25 -10.14
C THR A 70 -7.09 -3.27 -10.86
N THR A 71 -7.63 -2.26 -11.52
CA THR A 71 -6.83 -1.19 -12.17
C THR A 71 -5.97 -0.46 -11.15
N ARG A 72 -6.52 -0.12 -9.99
CA ARG A 72 -5.79 0.55 -8.90
C ARG A 72 -4.67 -0.30 -8.33
N ILE A 73 -4.91 -1.61 -8.15
CA ILE A 73 -3.86 -2.56 -7.73
C ILE A 73 -2.70 -2.56 -8.72
N SER A 74 -2.96 -2.73 -10.01
CA SER A 74 -1.90 -2.76 -11.03
C SER A 74 -1.12 -1.43 -11.12
N ALA A 75 -1.82 -0.30 -10.96
CA ALA A 75 -1.19 1.02 -10.92
C ALA A 75 -0.29 1.18 -9.67
N LEU A 76 -0.73 0.69 -8.52
CA LEU A 76 0.06 0.73 -7.28
C LEU A 76 1.31 -0.14 -7.39
N GLU A 77 1.18 -1.37 -7.90
CA GLU A 77 2.32 -2.27 -8.11
C GLU A 77 3.36 -1.66 -9.04
N THR A 78 2.90 -1.04 -10.14
CA THR A 78 3.77 -0.33 -11.08
C THR A 78 4.49 0.84 -10.41
N ASP A 79 3.79 1.60 -9.57
CA ASP A 79 4.38 2.74 -8.87
C ASP A 79 5.43 2.31 -7.83
N LEU A 80 5.11 1.30 -7.02
CA LEU A 80 6.03 0.75 -6.02
C LEU A 80 7.28 0.15 -6.67
N ALA A 81 7.12 -0.56 -7.80
CA ALA A 81 8.24 -1.13 -8.55
C ALA A 81 9.21 -0.05 -9.07
N LYS A 82 8.71 1.11 -9.50
CA LYS A 82 9.57 2.24 -9.94
C LYS A 82 10.39 2.83 -8.80
N ARG A 83 9.89 2.76 -7.57
CA ARG A 83 10.48 3.40 -6.39
C ARG A 83 11.44 2.50 -5.61
N ALA A 84 11.44 1.19 -5.90
CA ALA A 84 12.39 0.23 -5.35
C ALA A 84 13.19 -0.47 -6.47
N PRO A 85 13.94 0.29 -7.29
CA PRO A 85 14.70 -0.29 -8.39
C PRO A 85 15.74 -1.30 -7.85
N GLY A 86 15.74 -2.51 -8.41
CA GLY A 86 16.64 -3.60 -8.00
C GLY A 86 16.11 -4.46 -6.85
N GLN A 87 14.98 -4.12 -6.24
CA GLN A 87 14.32 -4.97 -5.23
C GLN A 87 13.13 -5.71 -5.86
N THR A 88 13.04 -7.03 -5.66
CA THR A 88 11.85 -7.79 -6.02
C THR A 88 10.79 -7.61 -4.94
N LEU A 89 9.93 -6.59 -5.11
CA LEU A 89 8.77 -6.39 -4.26
C LEU A 89 7.66 -7.34 -4.69
N ARG A 90 7.30 -8.31 -3.83
CA ARG A 90 6.17 -9.20 -4.07
C ARG A 90 4.99 -8.80 -3.19
N LEU A 91 3.88 -8.41 -3.84
CA LEU A 91 2.61 -8.11 -3.18
C LEU A 91 1.68 -9.33 -3.30
N GLU A 92 1.16 -9.75 -2.16
CA GLU A 92 0.12 -10.77 -2.08
C GLU A 92 -1.21 -10.10 -1.77
N TRP A 93 -2.15 -10.20 -2.69
CA TRP A 93 -3.47 -9.57 -2.59
C TRP A 93 -4.53 -10.55 -2.11
N CYS A 94 -5.36 -10.11 -1.17
CA CYS A 94 -6.54 -10.83 -0.73
C CYS A 94 -7.75 -9.88 -0.63
N HIS A 95 -8.95 -10.46 -0.75
CA HIS A 95 -10.18 -9.74 -0.44
C HIS A 95 -10.22 -9.48 1.07
N SER A 96 -10.45 -8.23 1.46
CA SER A 96 -10.62 -7.89 2.86
C SER A 96 -12.07 -8.12 3.28
N GLY A 97 -12.30 -8.87 4.36
CA GLY A 97 -13.65 -9.17 4.85
C GLY A 97 -14.41 -7.93 5.36
N ALA A 98 -13.71 -6.80 5.55
CA ALA A 98 -14.31 -5.54 5.92
C ALA A 98 -13.52 -4.35 5.35
N VAL A 99 -14.21 -3.24 5.10
CA VAL A 99 -13.56 -1.96 4.78
C VAL A 99 -12.74 -1.50 6.01
N PRO A 100 -11.46 -1.15 5.87
CA PRO A 100 -10.66 -0.64 6.98
C PRO A 100 -11.27 0.62 7.60
N VAL A 101 -11.16 0.78 8.93
CA VAL A 101 -11.78 1.90 9.68
C VAL A 101 -11.47 3.28 9.09
N PRO A 102 -10.24 3.60 8.65
CA PRO A 102 -9.94 4.91 8.05
C PRO A 102 -10.69 5.22 6.76
N PHE A 103 -11.33 4.23 6.13
CA PHE A 103 -12.15 4.39 4.93
C PHE A 103 -13.66 4.25 5.19
N ARG A 104 -14.08 4.06 6.45
CA ARG A 104 -15.50 4.01 6.83
C ARG A 104 -16.06 5.38 7.13
#